data_AF-A0A7X6WDU4-F1
#
_entry.id   AF-A0A7X6WDU4-F1
#
_cell.length_a   1.000
_cell.length_b   1.000
_cell.length_c   1.000
_cell.angle_alpha   90.00
_cell.angle_beta   90.00
_cell.angle_gamma   90.00
#
_symmetry.space_group_name_H-M   'P 1'
#
loop_
_entity.id
_entity.type
_entity.pdbx_description
1 polymer ?
#
loop_
_entity_poly.entity_id
_entity_poly.type
_entity_poly.pdbx_seq_one_letter_code
_entity_poly.pdbx_strand_id
1 'polypeptide(L)'
;MVDKSNIFRNINKNLSGEDIMMLSPLQLAYIGDSVYELLVRTFLITKDISVKDLHRATTKYVKAKAQAEFAHGLEDILTEDEKTLIKKGRNAKSHTSPKNADIIDYKYATGFECLFGYLYLMKQDKRIEELFHELIKLDNR
;
A
#
# COMPACT_ATOMS: atom_id res chain seq x y z
N MET A 1 -20.26 2.02 -13.28
CA MET A 1 -20.95 0.86 -12.69
C MET A 1 -20.05 0.33 -11.58
N VAL A 2 -20.50 0.32 -10.32
CA VAL A 2 -19.73 -0.33 -9.24
C VAL A 2 -19.82 -1.83 -9.51
N ASP A 3 -18.67 -2.45 -9.76
CA ASP A 3 -18.60 -3.88 -9.98
C ASP A 3 -19.07 -4.60 -8.71
N LYS A 4 -20.26 -5.22 -8.80
CA LYS A 4 -20.87 -6.02 -7.73
C LYS A 4 -20.09 -7.33 -7.48
N SER A 5 -19.02 -7.60 -8.23
CA SER A 5 -18.26 -8.86 -8.19
C SER A 5 -16.99 -8.83 -7.31
N ASN A 6 -16.61 -7.70 -6.71
CA ASN A 6 -15.44 -7.68 -5.83
C ASN A 6 -15.73 -8.43 -4.50
N ILE A 7 -15.34 -9.71 -4.48
CA ILE A 7 -15.59 -10.65 -3.38
C ILE A 7 -15.06 -10.15 -2.02
N PHE A 8 -13.95 -9.41 -2.02
CA PHE A 8 -13.32 -8.93 -0.79
C PHE A 8 -14.15 -7.83 -0.13
N ARG A 9 -14.81 -6.98 -0.94
CA ARG A 9 -15.74 -5.95 -0.44
C ARG A 9 -17.03 -6.53 0.11
N ASN A 10 -17.45 -7.67 -0.41
CA ASN A 10 -18.64 -8.35 0.07
C ASN A 10 -18.44 -9.00 1.46
N ILE A 11 -17.20 -9.22 1.89
CA ILE A 11 -16.88 -9.70 3.24
C ILE A 11 -16.97 -8.56 4.26
N ASN A 12 -16.60 -7.34 3.86
CA ASN A 12 -16.65 -6.15 4.71
C ASN A 12 -17.93 -5.32 4.48
N LYS A 13 -19.06 -5.77 5.05
CA LYS A 13 -20.37 -5.11 4.88
C LYS A 13 -20.70 -4.05 5.93
N ASN A 14 -19.94 -3.99 7.02
CA ASN A 14 -20.34 -3.27 8.23
C ASN A 14 -19.47 -2.05 8.57
N LEU A 15 -18.42 -1.75 7.81
CA LEU A 15 -17.62 -0.54 8.02
C LEU A 15 -18.17 0.62 7.19
N SER A 16 -18.67 1.65 7.88
CA SER A 16 -19.00 2.94 7.29
C SER A 16 -17.72 3.75 6.98
N GLY A 17 -17.86 4.85 6.23
CA GLY A 17 -16.75 5.78 6.01
C GLY A 17 -16.18 6.36 7.31
N GLU A 18 -17.05 6.63 8.30
CA GLU A 18 -16.65 7.12 9.62
C GLU A 18 -15.86 6.05 10.38
N ASP A 19 -16.31 4.79 10.35
CA ASP A 19 -15.59 3.68 11.00
C ASP A 19 -14.18 3.52 10.40
N ILE A 20 -14.05 3.65 9.08
CA ILE A 20 -12.75 3.56 8.38
C ILE A 20 -11.83 4.69 8.82
N MET A 21 -12.34 5.92 8.99
CA MET A 21 -11.57 7.06 9.48
C MET A 21 -11.11 6.89 10.94
N MET A 22 -11.79 6.06 11.73
CA MET A 22 -11.43 5.74 13.12
C MET A 22 -10.43 4.59 13.25
N LEU A 23 -10.16 3.84 12.18
CA LEU A 23 -9.16 2.77 12.21
C LEU A 23 -7.78 3.31 12.57
N SER A 24 -7.06 2.56 13.41
CA SER A 24 -5.67 2.89 13.71
C SER A 24 -4.80 2.75 12.46
N PRO A 25 -3.69 3.51 12.36
CA PRO A 25 -2.79 3.40 11.21
C PRO A 25 -2.24 1.98 11.00
N LEU A 26 -2.06 1.19 12.07
CA LEU A 26 -1.60 -0.20 11.97
C LEU A 26 -2.69 -1.13 11.41
N GLN A 27 -3.97 -0.87 11.70
CA GLN A 27 -5.08 -1.63 11.08
C GLN A 27 -5.20 -1.31 9.58
N LEU A 28 -5.00 -0.05 9.20
CA LEU A 28 -4.95 0.35 7.79
C LEU A 28 -3.75 -0.28 7.08
N ALA A 29 -2.56 -0.21 7.68
CA ALA A 29 -1.36 -0.83 7.13
C ALA A 29 -1.52 -2.36 6.98
N TYR A 30 -2.13 -3.03 7.95
CA TYR A 30 -2.37 -4.48 7.90
C TYR A 30 -3.12 -4.93 6.62
N ILE A 31 -4.22 -4.25 6.27
CA ILE A 31 -4.94 -4.59 5.04
C ILE A 31 -4.23 -4.03 3.80
N GLY A 32 -3.59 -2.87 3.92
CA GLY A 32 -2.86 -2.21 2.84
C GLY A 32 -1.68 -3.00 2.30
N ASP A 33 -0.92 -3.66 3.17
CA ASP A 33 0.15 -4.60 2.80
C ASP A 33 -0.38 -5.70 1.87
N SER A 34 -1.50 -6.33 2.26
CA SER A 34 -2.13 -7.38 1.43
C SER A 34 -2.66 -6.84 0.08
N VAL A 35 -3.22 -5.63 0.08
CA VAL A 35 -3.69 -4.98 -1.15
C VAL A 35 -2.52 -4.71 -2.09
N TYR A 36 -1.43 -4.14 -1.59
CA TYR A 36 -0.27 -3.81 -2.39
C TYR A 36 0.46 -5.05 -2.90
N GLU A 37 0.66 -6.07 -2.05
CA GLU A 37 1.21 -7.37 -2.43
C GLU A 37 0.43 -7.99 -3.60
N LEU A 38 -0.90 -7.97 -3.53
CA LEU A 38 -1.75 -8.51 -4.58
C LEU A 38 -1.64 -7.71 -5.88
N LEU A 39 -1.58 -6.37 -5.82
CA LEU A 39 -1.36 -5.51 -6.98
C LEU A 39 -0.04 -5.85 -7.69
N VAL A 40 1.06 -5.94 -6.93
CA VAL A 40 2.38 -6.29 -7.46
C VAL A 40 2.37 -7.68 -8.10
N ARG A 41 1.82 -8.69 -7.41
CA ARG A 41 1.75 -10.05 -7.96
C ARG A 41 0.90 -10.12 -9.23
N THR A 42 -0.21 -9.38 -9.27
CA THR A 42 -1.09 -9.28 -10.46
C THR A 42 -0.39 -8.57 -11.61
N PHE A 43 0.43 -7.57 -11.34
CA PHE A 43 1.27 -6.93 -12.36
C PHE A 43 2.32 -7.90 -12.91
N LEU A 44 3.06 -8.59 -12.03
CA LEU A 44 4.18 -9.45 -12.42
C LEU A 44 3.75 -10.75 -13.11
N ILE A 45 2.58 -11.31 -12.79
CA ILE A 45 2.09 -12.54 -13.45
C ILE A 45 1.83 -12.34 -14.95
N THR A 46 1.64 -11.09 -15.39
CA THR A 46 1.46 -10.75 -16.81
C THR A 46 2.78 -10.56 -17.57
N LYS A 47 3.92 -10.60 -16.86
CA LYS A 47 5.25 -10.44 -17.45
C LYS A 47 5.85 -11.81 -17.78
N ASP A 48 6.77 -11.83 -18.75
CA ASP A 48 7.55 -13.03 -19.10
C ASP A 48 8.64 -13.29 -18.05
N ILE A 49 8.22 -13.71 -16.86
CA ILE A 49 9.09 -14.01 -15.71
C ILE A 49 8.87 -15.46 -15.32
N SER A 50 9.95 -16.21 -15.14
CA SER A 50 9.87 -17.60 -14.70
C SER A 50 9.21 -17.73 -13.31
N VAL A 51 8.49 -18.82 -13.06
CA VAL A 51 7.87 -19.09 -11.75
C VAL A 51 8.91 -19.04 -10.61
N LYS A 52 10.13 -19.50 -10.88
CA LYS A 52 11.26 -19.45 -9.93
C LYS A 52 11.68 -18.02 -9.56
N ASP A 53 11.49 -17.08 -10.48
CA ASP A 53 11.92 -15.70 -10.32
C ASP A 53 10.80 -14.75 -9.86
N LEU A 54 9.52 -15.16 -9.97
CA LEU A 54 8.37 -14.35 -9.55
C LEU A 54 8.47 -13.90 -8.08
N HIS A 55 8.88 -14.78 -7.17
CA HIS A 55 9.05 -14.41 -5.77
C HIS A 55 10.14 -13.33 -5.61
N ARG A 56 11.30 -13.51 -6.26
CA ARG A 56 12.39 -12.54 -6.22
C ARG A 56 11.97 -11.20 -6.82
N ALA A 57 11.22 -11.22 -7.91
CA ALA A 57 10.68 -10.02 -8.55
C ALA A 57 9.69 -9.31 -7.62
N THR A 58 8.77 -10.04 -7.00
CA THR A 58 7.78 -9.49 -6.04
C THR A 58 8.50 -8.80 -4.87
N THR A 59 9.46 -9.49 -4.24
CA THR A 59 10.23 -8.97 -3.09
C THR A 59 10.94 -7.63 -3.39
N LYS A 60 11.28 -7.35 -4.66
CA LYS A 60 11.87 -6.06 -5.02
C LYS A 60 10.92 -4.88 -4.79
N TYR A 61 9.62 -5.06 -5.02
CA TYR A 61 8.61 -4.01 -4.88
C TYR A 61 8.04 -3.91 -3.46
N VAL A 62 7.95 -5.03 -2.75
CA VAL A 62 7.17 -5.14 -1.50
C VAL A 62 8.03 -5.06 -0.23
N LYS A 63 9.37 -5.10 -0.35
CA LYS A 63 10.25 -4.86 0.79
C LYS A 63 10.11 -3.42 1.32
N ALA A 64 10.27 -3.24 2.63
CA ALA A 64 10.10 -1.95 3.30
C ALA A 64 10.89 -0.80 2.65
N LYS A 65 12.15 -1.03 2.28
CA LYS A 65 12.98 -0.03 1.59
C LYS A 65 12.36 0.46 0.28
N ALA A 66 11.85 -0.45 -0.55
CA ALA A 66 11.24 -0.08 -1.82
C ALA A 66 9.94 0.70 -1.60
N GLN A 67 9.11 0.25 -0.65
CA GLN A 67 7.89 0.98 -0.29
C GLN A 67 8.19 2.39 0.27
N ALA A 68 9.29 2.56 1.02
CA ALA A 68 9.74 3.86 1.50
C ALA A 68 10.18 4.79 0.34
N GLU A 69 10.99 4.28 -0.58
CA GLU A 69 11.40 5.00 -1.80
C GLU A 69 10.18 5.41 -2.63
N PHE A 70 9.20 4.53 -2.76
CA PHE A 70 7.92 4.79 -3.41
C PHE A 70 7.07 5.84 -2.69
N ALA A 71 6.99 5.79 -1.35
CA ALA A 71 6.29 6.82 -0.58
C ALA A 71 6.88 8.22 -0.83
N HIS A 72 8.20 8.32 -0.94
CA HIS A 72 8.89 9.57 -1.29
C HIS A 72 8.65 9.97 -2.75
N GLY A 73 8.76 9.03 -3.69
CA GLY A 73 8.57 9.30 -5.12
C GLY A 73 7.15 9.75 -5.50
N LEU A 74 6.15 9.42 -4.69
CA LEU A 74 4.76 9.86 -4.89
C LEU A 74 4.44 11.21 -4.24
N GLU A 75 5.33 11.78 -3.41
CA GLU A 75 5.01 12.90 -2.52
C GLU A 75 4.34 14.11 -3.24
N ASP A 76 4.81 14.43 -4.45
CA ASP A 76 4.31 15.58 -5.23
C ASP A 76 2.91 15.36 -5.83
N ILE A 77 2.47 14.11 -6.01
CA ILE A 77 1.16 13.80 -6.59
C ILE A 77 0.10 13.46 -5.56
N LEU A 78 0.50 13.31 -4.29
CA LEU A 78 -0.42 13.03 -3.19
C LEU A 78 -1.19 14.29 -2.79
N THR A 79 -2.46 14.09 -2.45
CA THR A 79 -3.27 15.11 -1.78
C THR A 79 -2.82 15.30 -0.33
N GLU A 80 -3.20 16.41 0.29
CA GLU A 80 -2.83 16.70 1.68
C GLU A 80 -3.40 15.66 2.69
N ASP A 81 -4.57 15.11 2.40
CA ASP A 81 -5.18 14.03 3.20
C ASP A 81 -4.36 12.73 3.09
N GLU A 82 -3.92 12.38 1.89
CA GLU A 82 -3.08 11.19 1.65
C GLU A 82 -1.70 11.34 2.31
N LYS A 83 -1.07 12.52 2.20
CA LYS A 83 0.18 12.84 2.93
C LYS A 83 -0.01 12.71 4.44
N THR A 84 -1.16 13.16 4.95
CA THR A 84 -1.50 13.04 6.37
C THR A 84 -1.64 11.58 6.80
N LEU A 85 -2.24 10.71 5.96
CA LEU A 85 -2.32 9.27 6.22
C LEU A 85 -0.94 8.61 6.28
N ILE A 86 -0.05 8.92 5.33
CA ILE A 86 1.34 8.44 5.35
C ILE A 86 2.04 8.89 6.64
N LYS A 87 1.92 10.18 6.99
CA LYS A 87 2.53 10.72 8.22
C LYS A 87 2.00 10.04 9.48
N LYS A 88 0.70 9.71 9.54
CA LYS A 88 0.09 8.96 10.65
C LYS A 88 0.66 7.55 10.74
N GLY A 89 0.76 6.81 9.64
CA GLY A 89 1.36 5.48 9.60
C GLY A 89 2.83 5.49 10.02
N ARG A 90 3.62 6.45 9.52
CA ARG A 90 5.03 6.64 9.89
C ARG A 90 5.25 6.86 11.39
N ASN A 91 4.29 7.50 12.05
CA ASN A 91 4.36 7.81 13.46
C ASN A 91 3.69 6.73 14.35
N ALA A 92 3.10 5.70 13.76
CA ALA A 92 2.49 4.60 14.50
C ALA A 92 3.57 3.83 15.26
N LYS A 93 3.35 3.59 16.55
CA LYS A 93 4.27 2.82 17.38
C LYS A 93 3.92 1.34 17.24
N SER A 94 4.74 0.56 16.55
CA SER A 94 4.66 -0.90 16.62
C SER A 94 5.27 -1.39 17.94
N HIS A 95 4.64 -2.39 18.56
CA HIS A 95 5.19 -3.04 19.77
C HIS A 95 6.52 -3.76 19.51
N THR A 96 6.82 -4.07 18.25
CA THR A 96 8.08 -4.64 17.78
C THR A 96 8.80 -3.64 16.88
N SER A 97 9.92 -3.08 17.35
CA SER A 97 10.77 -2.20 16.56
C SER A 97 11.91 -3.01 15.93
N PRO A 98 12.16 -2.93 14.62
CA PRO A 98 13.36 -3.49 14.00
C PRO A 98 14.64 -2.88 14.60
N LYS A 99 15.74 -3.64 14.65
CA LYS A 99 17.05 -3.15 15.14
C LYS A 99 17.77 -2.35 14.04
N ASN A 100 18.20 -1.11 14.33
CA ASN A 100 19.06 -0.24 13.49
C ASN A 100 18.48 0.28 12.15
N ALA A 101 19.34 0.78 11.25
CA ALA A 101 19.13 1.74 10.15
C ALA A 101 17.84 1.62 9.30
N ASP A 102 17.19 0.46 9.28
CA ASP A 102 15.91 0.19 8.61
C ASP A 102 14.68 0.81 9.32
N ILE A 103 14.82 1.42 10.50
CA ILE A 103 13.67 1.99 11.23
C ILE A 103 12.97 3.10 10.43
N ILE A 104 13.71 3.91 9.65
CA ILE A 104 13.13 4.99 8.86
C ILE A 104 12.34 4.39 7.69
N ASP A 105 12.95 3.48 6.93
CA ASP A 105 12.33 2.78 5.80
C ASP A 105 11.08 2.02 6.25
N TYR A 106 11.16 1.32 7.38
CA TYR A 106 10.03 0.60 7.96
C TYR A 106 8.86 1.53 8.28
N LYS A 107 9.12 2.70 8.88
CA LYS A 107 8.08 3.68 9.18
C LYS A 107 7.44 4.25 7.92
N TYR A 108 8.23 4.58 6.90
CA TYR A 108 7.66 5.07 5.63
C TYR A 108 6.87 3.98 4.89
N ALA A 109 7.34 2.73 4.91
CA ALA A 109 6.59 1.59 4.40
C ALA A 109 5.24 1.44 5.11
N THR A 110 5.19 1.49 6.44
CA THR A 110 3.92 1.48 7.18
C THR A 110 3.00 2.64 6.81
N GLY A 111 3.57 3.83 6.55
CA GLY A 111 2.81 4.98 6.01
C GLY A 111 2.20 4.70 4.64
N PHE A 112 2.98 4.10 3.75
CA PHE A 112 2.56 3.69 2.41
C PHE A 112 1.45 2.64 2.46
N GLU A 113 1.62 1.58 3.26
CA GLU A 113 0.61 0.54 3.47
C GLU A 113 -0.68 1.16 4.03
N CYS A 114 -0.58 2.07 5.00
CA CYS A 114 -1.73 2.79 5.56
C CYS A 114 -2.53 3.53 4.47
N LEU A 115 -1.86 4.19 3.53
CA LEU A 115 -2.50 4.86 2.40
C LEU A 115 -3.27 3.86 1.52
N PHE A 116 -2.63 2.78 1.07
CA PHE A 116 -3.30 1.78 0.23
C PHE A 116 -4.46 1.08 0.94
N GLY A 117 -4.33 0.82 2.24
CA GLY A 117 -5.41 0.27 3.06
C GLY A 117 -6.61 1.21 3.15
N TYR A 118 -6.37 2.51 3.38
CA TYR A 118 -7.43 3.51 3.41
C TYR A 118 -8.16 3.61 2.07
N LEU A 119 -7.42 3.79 0.96
CA LEU A 119 -8.01 3.90 -0.38
C LEU A 119 -8.86 2.67 -0.72
N TYR A 120 -8.38 1.48 -0.35
CA TYR A 120 -9.07 0.23 -0.60
C TYR A 120 -10.41 0.15 0.15
N LEU A 121 -10.41 0.47 1.44
CA LEU A 121 -11.61 0.47 2.28
C LEU A 121 -12.60 1.56 1.87
N MET A 122 -12.12 2.72 1.45
CA MET A 122 -12.92 3.83 0.90
C MET A 122 -13.39 3.59 -0.54
N LYS A 123 -13.05 2.45 -1.13
CA LYS A 123 -13.44 2.04 -2.50
C LYS A 123 -12.91 3.00 -3.59
N GLN A 124 -11.75 3.60 -3.37
CA GLN A 124 -11.11 4.52 -4.29
C GLN A 124 -10.19 3.80 -5.28
N ASP A 125 -10.75 2.83 -6.04
CA ASP A 125 -9.98 1.97 -6.96
C ASP A 125 -9.18 2.73 -8.01
N LYS A 126 -9.78 3.77 -8.58
CA LYS A 126 -9.11 4.61 -9.58
C LYS A 126 -7.85 5.25 -9.03
N ARG A 127 -7.90 5.71 -7.77
CA ARG A 127 -6.75 6.33 -7.11
C ARG A 127 -5.65 5.32 -6.82
N ILE A 128 -6.02 4.11 -6.40
CA ILE A 128 -5.07 2.99 -6.25
C ILE A 128 -4.37 2.70 -7.58
N GLU A 129 -5.12 2.61 -8.68
CA GLU A 129 -4.58 2.35 -10.01
C GLU A 129 -3.65 3.49 -10.48
N GLU A 130 -4.04 4.74 -10.30
CA GLU A 130 -3.21 5.92 -10.59
C GLU A 130 -1.88 5.86 -9.86
N LEU A 131 -1.90 5.70 -8.53
CA LEU A 131 -0.70 5.64 -7.72
C LEU A 131 0.18 4.46 -8.14
N PHE A 132 -0.42 3.27 -8.31
CA PHE A 132 0.33 2.08 -8.72
C PHE A 132 1.01 2.25 -10.07
N HIS A 133 0.35 2.87 -11.06
CA HIS A 133 0.97 3.16 -12.35
C HIS A 133 2.13 4.14 -12.25
N GLU A 134 2.04 5.17 -11.41
CA GLU A 134 3.15 6.09 -11.17
C GLU A 134 4.34 5.39 -10.50
N LEU A 135 4.10 4.45 -9.57
CA LEU A 135 5.15 3.63 -8.97
C LEU A 135 5.91 2.81 -10.01
N ILE A 136 5.18 2.13 -10.91
CA ILE A 136 5.81 1.35 -11.99
C ILE A 136 6.62 2.26 -12.92
N LYS A 137 6.18 3.50 -13.17
CA LYS A 137 6.96 4.47 -13.95
C LYS A 137 8.24 4.92 -13.23
N LEU A 138 8.23 5.02 -11.89
CA LEU A 138 9.40 5.39 -11.10
C LEU A 138 10.46 4.27 -11.09
N ASP A 139 10.05 3.01 -11.00
CA ASP A 139 10.95 1.85 -11.02
C ASP A 139 11.64 1.61 -12.38
N ASN A 140 11.01 2.06 -13.48
CA ASN A 140 11.57 1.93 -14.83
C ASN A 140 12.48 3.11 -15.27
N ARG A 141 12.83 4.03 -14.35
CA ARG A 141 13.80 5.11 -14.60
C ARG A 141 15.18 4.75 -14.10
#